data_AF-A0A838V6L5-F1
#
_entry.id   AF-A0A838V6L5-F1
#
_cell.length_a   1.000
_cell.length_b   1.000
_cell.length_c   1.000
_cell.angle_alpha   90.00
_cell.angle_beta   90.00
_cell.angle_gamma   90.00
#
_symmetry.space_group_name_H-M   'P 1'
#
loop_
_entity.id
_entity.type
_entity.pdbx_description
1 polymer ?
#
loop_
_entity_poly.entity_id
_entity_poly.type
_entity_poly.pdbx_seq_one_letter_code
_entity_poly.pdbx_strand_id
1 'polypeptide(L)' 'MPDLDAARQTLLAELRRHSLVLGEVTLSSGAIAQYYVDARRTLMRPTGFLAAGELIAAHAAELGADAVGGPATAAIPSA' A
#
# COMPACT_ATOMS: atom_id res chain seq x y z
N MET A 1 11.53 10.50 -15.10
CA MET A 1 11.01 10.29 -13.73
C MET A 1 9.55 9.88 -13.85
N PRO A 2 9.07 8.91 -13.05
CA PRO A 2 7.66 8.52 -13.06
C PRO A 2 6.77 9.71 -12.72
N ASP A 3 5.58 9.74 -13.30
CA ASP A 3 4.54 10.70 -12.94
C ASP A 3 3.93 10.28 -11.60
N LEU A 4 4.40 10.89 -10.51
CA LEU A 4 4.01 10.52 -9.14
C LEU A 4 2.53 10.82 -8.87
N ASP A 5 1.93 11.78 -9.57
CA ASP A 5 0.50 12.06 -9.43
C ASP A 5 -0.33 10.98 -10.12
N ALA A 6 0.08 10.52 -11.31
CA ALA A 6 -0.55 9.38 -11.96
C ALA A 6 -0.40 8.09 -11.13
N ALA A 7 0.78 7.85 -10.53
CA ALA A 7 1.01 6.72 -9.62
C ALA A 7 0.10 6.80 -8.38
N ARG A 8 -0.03 8.00 -7.79
CA ARG A 8 -0.95 8.26 -6.66
C ARG A 8 -2.39 7.96 -7.02
N GLN A 9 -2.88 8.43 -8.18
CA GLN A 9 -4.25 8.16 -8.61
C GLN A 9 -4.48 6.67 -8.87
N THR A 10 -3.52 6.00 -9.49
CA THR A 10 -3.57 4.55 -9.73
C THR A 10 -3.65 3.78 -8.41
N LEU A 11 -2.77 4.08 -7.46
CA LEU A 11 -2.78 3.41 -6.15
C LEU A 11 -4.10 3.65 -5.39
N LEU A 12 -4.61 4.88 -5.40
CA LEU A 12 -5.90 5.21 -4.77
C LEU A 12 -7.06 4.44 -5.42
N ALA A 13 -7.08 4.33 -6.75
CA ALA A 13 -8.10 3.57 -7.47
C ALA A 13 -8.04 2.07 -7.11
N GLU A 14 -6.85 1.48 -7.10
CA GLU A 14 -6.65 0.07 -6.73
C GLU A 14 -7.04 -0.20 -5.27
N LEU A 15 -6.64 0.66 -4.32
CA LEU A 15 -6.99 0.52 -2.91
C LEU A 15 -8.50 0.59 -2.68
N ARG A 16 -9.18 1.55 -3.32
CA ARG A 16 -10.65 1.67 -3.25
C ARG A 16 -11.35 0.44 -3.82
N ARG A 17 -10.83 -0.12 -4.91
CA ARG A 17 -11.45 -1.24 -5.62
C ARG A 17 -11.21 -2.59 -4.93
N HIS A 18 -10.05 -2.77 -4.29
CA HIS A 18 -9.59 -4.10 -3.87
C HIS A 18 -9.30 -4.23 -2.37
N SER A 19 -9.01 -3.14 -1.66
CA SER A 19 -8.51 -3.18 -0.28
C SER A 19 -9.44 -2.53 0.75
N LEU A 20 -10.36 -1.65 0.34
CA LEU A 20 -11.30 -1.01 1.26
C LEU A 20 -12.42 -1.96 1.69
N VAL A 21 -12.50 -2.22 2.99
CA VAL A 21 -13.59 -2.93 3.64
C VAL A 21 -14.38 -1.91 4.47
N LEU A 22 -15.67 -1.78 4.20
CA LEU A 22 -16.59 -0.93 4.95
C LEU A 22 -17.44 -1.79 5.89
N GLY A 23 -17.65 -1.30 7.11
CA GLY A 23 -18.37 -2.03 8.15
C GLY A 23 -17.52 -2.20 9.41
N GLU A 24 -18.13 -2.75 10.43
CA GLU A 24 -17.46 -2.98 11.71
C GLU A 24 -16.38 -4.06 11.59
N VAL A 25 -15.16 -3.74 12.02
CA VAL A 25 -14.01 -4.64 12.02
C VAL A 25 -13.29 -4.52 13.35
N THR A 26 -12.99 -5.65 13.98
CA THR A 26 -12.07 -5.72 15.12
C THR A 26 -10.64 -5.79 14.60
N LEU A 27 -9.84 -4.78 14.92
CA LEU A 27 -8.43 -4.70 14.53
C LEU A 27 -7.57 -5.68 15.36
N SER A 28 -6.35 -5.94 14.93
CA SER A 28 -5.39 -6.76 15.68
C SER A 28 -5.03 -6.18 17.05
N SER A 29 -5.28 -4.90 17.28
CA SER A 29 -5.16 -4.24 18.59
C SER A 29 -6.35 -4.48 19.52
N GLY A 30 -7.43 -5.09 19.04
CA GLY A 30 -8.71 -5.23 19.75
C GLY A 30 -9.66 -4.04 19.61
N ALA A 31 -9.21 -2.94 18.98
CA ALA A 31 -10.05 -1.77 18.74
C ALA A 31 -11.11 -2.06 17.65
N ILE A 32 -12.28 -1.45 17.79
CA ILE A 32 -13.34 -1.49 16.76
C ILE A 32 -13.16 -0.33 15.79
N ALA A 33 -13.21 -0.63 14.49
CA ALA A 33 -13.17 0.36 13.41
C ALA A 33 -14.37 0.19 12.47
N GLN A 34 -14.82 1.29 11.87
CA GLN A 34 -15.92 1.28 10.88
C GLN A 34 -15.46 1.01 9.45
N TYR A 35 -14.14 0.85 9.25
CA TYR A 35 -13.55 0.45 8.00
C TYR A 35 -12.15 -0.14 8.23
N TYR A 36 -11.68 -0.90 7.25
CA TYR A 36 -10.33 -1.45 7.23
C TYR A 36 -9.76 -1.39 5.82
N VAL A 37 -8.43 -1.22 5.70
CA VAL A 37 -7.72 -1.21 4.42
C VAL A 37 -6.72 -2.36 4.40
N ASP A 38 -7.07 -3.46 3.71
CA ASP A 38 -6.18 -4.61 3.52
C ASP A 38 -5.26 -4.37 2.32
N ALA A 39 -4.22 -3.55 2.50
CA ALA A 39 -3.32 -3.12 1.42
C ALA A 39 -2.65 -4.30 0.68
N ARG A 40 -2.51 -5.47 1.32
CA ARG A 40 -1.98 -6.69 0.67
C ARG A 40 -2.75 -7.05 -0.59
N ARG A 41 -4.08 -6.87 -0.62
CA ARG A 41 -4.91 -7.17 -1.80
C ARG A 41 -4.56 -6.32 -3.02
N THR A 42 -4.18 -5.06 -2.80
CA THR A 42 -3.70 -4.16 -3.86
C THR A 42 -2.25 -4.45 -4.22
N LEU A 43 -1.38 -4.70 -3.24
CA LEU A 43 0.05 -4.94 -3.48
C LEU A 43 0.34 -6.29 -4.14
N MET A 44 -0.62 -7.23 -4.13
CA MET A 44 -0.57 -8.48 -4.89
C MET A 44 -0.99 -8.32 -6.37
N ARG A 45 -1.32 -7.10 -6.80
CA ARG A 45 -1.73 -6.80 -8.19
C ARG A 45 -0.62 -6.04 -8.90
N PRO A 46 -0.32 -6.33 -10.18
CA PRO A 46 0.75 -5.66 -10.91
C PRO A 46 0.63 -4.13 -10.91
N THR A 47 -0.57 -3.60 -11.16
CA THR A 47 -0.84 -2.15 -11.19
C THR A 47 -0.67 -1.50 -9.82
N GLY A 48 -1.25 -2.11 -8.78
CA GLY A 48 -1.13 -1.63 -7.40
C GLY A 48 0.30 -1.69 -6.87
N PHE A 49 1.02 -2.77 -7.17
CA PHE A 49 2.40 -2.95 -6.76
C PHE A 49 3.33 -1.93 -7.41
N LEU A 50 3.22 -1.73 -8.73
CA LEU A 50 4.05 -0.76 -9.45
C LEU A 50 3.83 0.66 -8.93
N ALA A 51 2.56 1.08 -8.80
CA ALA A 51 2.21 2.42 -8.33
C ALA A 51 2.70 2.67 -6.88
N ALA A 52 2.56 1.68 -5.99
CA ALA A 52 3.11 1.77 -4.64
C ALA A 52 4.65 1.84 -4.65
N GLY A 53 5.30 1.03 -5.47
CA GLY A 53 6.76 1.01 -5.61
C GLY A 53 7.33 2.35 -6.07
N GLU A 54 6.71 3.00 -7.07
CA GLU A 54 7.12 4.32 -7.55
C GLU A 54 7.04 5.39 -6.45
N LEU A 55 5.95 5.41 -5.69
CA LEU A 55 5.76 6.36 -4.58
C LEU A 55 6.73 6.11 -3.42
N ILE A 56 6.92 4.83 -3.05
CA ILE A 56 7.86 4.44 -1.98
C ILE A 56 9.29 4.80 -2.38
N ALA A 57 9.70 4.50 -3.61
CA ALA A 57 11.03 4.82 -4.10
C ALA A 57 11.30 6.33 -4.15
N ALA A 58 10.32 7.12 -4.62
CA ALA A 58 10.42 8.57 -4.60
C ALA A 58 10.59 9.12 -3.18
N HIS A 59 9.78 8.64 -2.24
CA HIS A 59 9.89 9.09 -0.85
C HIS A 59 11.21 8.65 -0.18
N ALA A 60 11.68 7.44 -0.47
CA ALA A 60 12.98 6.97 0.01
C ALA A 60 14.13 7.84 -0.52
N ALA A 61 14.07 8.23 -1.80
CA ALA A 61 15.05 9.13 -2.40
C ALA A 61 15.02 10.54 -1.78
N GLU A 62 13.83 11.09 -1.52
CA GLU A 62 13.66 12.38 -0.81
C GLU A 62 14.30 12.37 0.59
N LEU A 63 14.22 11.23 1.28
CA LEU A 63 14.82 11.02 2.60
C LEU A 63 16.32 10.69 2.54
N GLY A 64 16.89 10.51 1.35
CA GLY A 64 18.29 10.08 1.18
C GLY A 64 18.56 8.67 1.70
N ALA A 65 17.56 7.78 1.66
CA ALA A 65 17.70 6.42 2.17
C ALA A 65 18.48 5.52 1.20
N ASP A 66 19.43 4.75 1.73
CA ASP A 66 20.20 3.76 0.96
C ASP A 66 19.42 2.46 0.71
N ALA A 67 18.42 2.17 1.55
CA ALA A 67 17.63 0.94 1.49
C ALA A 67 16.22 1.12 2.07
N VAL A 68 15.29 0.28 1.62
CA VAL A 68 13.92 0.18 2.14
C VAL A 68 13.64 -1.27 2.54
N GLY A 69 13.02 -1.47 3.71
CA GLY A 69 12.69 -2.79 4.23
C GLY A 69 11.64 -2.76 5.33
N GLY A 70 11.25 -3.93 5.80
CA GLY A 70 10.27 -4.08 6.88
C GLY A 70 10.08 -5.53 7.30
N PRO A 71 9.14 -5.80 8.23
CA PRO A 71 8.86 -7.16 8.71
C PRO A 71 8.45 -8.08 7.55
N ALA A 72 9.05 -9.27 7.46
CA ALA A 72 8.88 -10.18 6.33
C ALA A 72 7.40 -10.49 6.01
N THR A 73 6.55 -10.65 7.03
CA THR A 73 5.13 -10.99 6.88
C THR A 73 4.25 -9.81 6.44
N ALA A 74 4.74 -8.58 6.57
CA ALA A 74 3.98 -7.36 6.27
C ALA A 74 4.52 -6.60 5.04
N ALA A 75 5.84 -6.57 4.86
CA ALA A 75 6.51 -5.77 3.85
C ALA A 75 6.79 -6.53 2.55
N ILE A 76 6.79 -7.86 2.58
CA ILE A 76 7.08 -8.69 1.39
C ILE A 76 5.76 -9.26 0.88
N PRO A 77 5.29 -8.86 -0.33
CA PRO A 77 4.20 -9.55 -0.98
C PRO A 77 4.62 -11.00 -1.29
N SER A 78 3.99 -11.96 -0.61
CA SER A 78 4.18 -13.38 -0.88
C SER A 78 3.31 -13.77 -2.08
N ALA A 79 3.94 -14.27 -3.14
CA ALA A 79 3.30 -14.73 -4.37
C ALA A 79 2.07 -15.62 -4.13
#